data_AF-A0A7C2VDD4-F1
#
_entry.id   AF-A0A7C2VDD4-F1
#
_cell.length_a   1.000
_cell.length_b   1.000
_cell.length_c   1.000
_cell.angle_alpha   90.00
_cell.angle_beta   90.00
_cell.angle_gamma   90.00
#
_symmetry.space_group_name_H-M   'P 1'
#
loop_
_entity.id
_entity.type
_entity.pdbx_description
1 polymer ?
#
loop_
_entity_poly.entity_id
_entity_poly.type
_entity_poly.pdbx_seq_one_letter_code
_entity_poly.pdbx_strand_id
1 'polypeptide(L)'
;MRKGFSLVELLLVLAVISIVSVPLAGLSTTTLRDIPRAYKMIESNTSILNALKQIHKDVNVAKGFPKSFDGFTANSDTLLIELANSTICYQLKDGEIVRQTLADTKVEHDEKIINWAVPQGKVKWRVWQKNGKGYAVEVKTYIEQKSGEHLEKKMANSHLYFVGAYQKAVN
;
A
#
# COMPACT_ATOMS: atom_id res chain seq x y z
N MET A 1 -24.39 -35.34 48.63
CA MET A 1 -23.59 -36.45 48.06
C MET A 1 -23.62 -36.33 46.54
N ARG A 2 -22.46 -36.43 45.89
CA ARG A 2 -22.21 -36.09 44.48
C ARG A 2 -23.04 -36.99 43.55
N LYS A 3 -23.86 -36.40 42.67
CA LYS A 3 -24.45 -37.10 41.52
C LYS A 3 -23.36 -37.19 40.45
N GLY A 4 -22.72 -38.35 40.34
CA GLY A 4 -21.81 -38.62 39.23
C GLY A 4 -22.63 -38.63 37.93
N PHE A 5 -22.15 -37.91 36.91
CA PHE A 5 -22.73 -37.99 35.57
C PHE A 5 -22.72 -39.45 35.10
N SER A 6 -23.83 -39.90 34.53
CA SER A 6 -23.90 -41.22 33.93
C SER A 6 -22.95 -41.29 32.74
N LEU A 7 -22.24 -42.41 32.58
CA LEU A 7 -21.33 -42.64 31.45
C LEU A 7 -22.07 -42.46 30.10
N VAL A 8 -23.37 -42.73 30.09
CA VAL A 8 -24.27 -42.51 28.94
C VAL A 8 -24.46 -41.03 28.64
N GLU A 9 -24.63 -40.17 29.65
CA GLU A 9 -24.76 -38.72 29.46
C GLU A 9 -23.47 -38.11 28.91
N LEU A 10 -22.31 -38.57 29.41
CA LEU A 10 -21.01 -38.13 28.90
C LEU A 10 -20.83 -38.50 27.42
N LEU A 11 -21.18 -39.74 27.05
CA LEU A 11 -21.16 -40.22 25.66
C LEU A 11 -22.07 -39.39 24.76
N LEU A 12 -23.28 -39.06 25.23
CA LEU A 12 -24.25 -38.30 24.46
C LEU A 12 -23.79 -36.86 24.25
N VAL A 13 -23.20 -36.23 25.27
CA VAL A 13 -22.57 -34.90 25.16
C VAL A 13 -21.41 -34.91 24.15
N LEU A 14 -20.53 -35.92 24.20
CA LEU A 14 -19.40 -36.04 23.26
C LEU A 14 -19.87 -36.25 21.81
N ALA A 15 -20.93 -37.02 21.60
CA ALA A 15 -21.53 -37.23 20.28
C ALA A 15 -22.10 -35.92 19.73
N VAL A 16 -22.86 -35.17 20.55
CA VAL A 16 -23.42 -33.88 20.15
C VAL A 16 -22.31 -32.87 19.84
N ILE A 17 -21.26 -32.79 20.68
CA ILE A 17 -20.10 -31.91 20.43
C ILE A 17 -19.44 -32.27 19.10
N SER A 18 -19.27 -33.56 18.79
CA SER A 18 -18.63 -34.00 17.54
C SER A 18 -19.45 -33.58 16.32
N ILE A 19 -20.77 -33.75 16.35
CA ILE A 19 -21.67 -33.34 15.26
C ILE A 19 -21.65 -31.82 15.06
N VAL A 20 -21.65 -31.05 16.14
CA VAL A 20 -21.62 -29.58 16.09
C VAL A 20 -20.24 -29.05 15.67
N SER A 21 -19.16 -29.77 15.96
CA SER A 21 -17.79 -29.33 15.65
C SER A 21 -17.48 -29.36 14.15
N VAL A 22 -18.09 -30.26 13.38
CA VAL A 22 -17.85 -30.38 11.93
C VAL A 22 -18.21 -29.09 11.15
N PRO A 23 -19.43 -28.51 11.29
CA PRO A 23 -19.75 -27.24 10.65
C PRO A 23 -18.98 -26.05 11.26
N LEU A 24 -18.68 -26.08 12.56
CA LEU A 24 -17.88 -25.03 13.22
C LEU A 24 -16.46 -24.97 12.68
N ALA A 25 -15.83 -26.11 12.38
CA ALA A 25 -14.46 -26.16 11.84
C ALA A 25 -14.32 -25.40 10.52
N GLY A 26 -15.33 -25.49 9.64
CA GLY A 26 -15.39 -24.69 8.41
C GLY A 26 -15.38 -23.19 8.69
N LEU A 27 -16.24 -22.73 9.61
CA LEU A 27 -16.32 -21.32 10.02
C LEU A 27 -15.06 -20.85 10.77
N SER A 28 -14.36 -21.74 11.49
CA SER A 28 -13.08 -21.46 12.15
C SER A 28 -11.99 -21.09 11.16
N THR A 29 -11.97 -21.70 9.96
CA THR A 29 -10.97 -21.35 8.95
C THR A 29 -11.15 -19.92 8.42
N THR A 30 -12.39 -19.50 8.17
CA THR A 30 -12.72 -18.13 7.73
C THR A 30 -12.33 -17.10 8.79
N THR A 31 -12.63 -17.37 10.06
CA THR A 31 -12.36 -16.44 11.16
C THR A 31 -10.88 -16.36 11.51
N LEU A 32 -10.16 -17.49 11.56
CA LEU A 32 -8.76 -17.52 11.98
C LEU A 32 -7.78 -17.16 10.84
N ARG A 33 -8.14 -17.42 9.57
CA ARG A 33 -7.22 -17.20 8.44
C ARG A 33 -7.63 -16.03 7.55
N ASP A 34 -8.90 -15.92 7.22
CA ASP A 34 -9.32 -14.97 6.18
C ASP A 34 -9.53 -13.55 6.75
N ILE A 35 -10.00 -13.42 8.01
CA ILE A 35 -10.16 -12.10 8.67
C ILE A 35 -8.81 -11.37 8.84
N PRO A 36 -7.75 -11.95 9.44
CA PRO A 36 -6.48 -11.23 9.58
C PRO A 36 -5.86 -10.86 8.22
N ARG A 37 -6.07 -11.71 7.22
CA ARG A 37 -5.57 -11.50 5.87
C ARG A 37 -6.33 -10.40 5.13
N ALA A 38 -7.64 -10.31 5.31
CA ALA A 38 -8.45 -9.21 4.81
C ALA A 38 -8.07 -7.88 5.48
N TYR A 39 -7.83 -7.90 6.80
CA TYR A 39 -7.39 -6.71 7.53
C TYR A 39 -6.07 -6.15 6.98
N LYS A 40 -5.05 -6.99 6.81
CA LYS A 40 -3.75 -6.57 6.22
C LYS A 40 -3.89 -6.00 4.81
N MET A 41 -4.84 -6.50 4.02
CA MET A 41 -5.12 -5.99 2.68
C MET A 41 -5.79 -4.62 2.72
N ILE A 42 -6.78 -4.43 3.62
CA ILE A 42 -7.45 -3.13 3.81
C ILE A 42 -6.47 -2.09 4.34
N GLU A 43 -5.62 -2.46 5.30
CA GLU A 43 -4.57 -1.61 5.84
C GLU A 43 -3.58 -1.19 4.74
N SER A 44 -3.06 -2.16 3.96
CA SER A 44 -2.16 -1.87 2.83
C SER A 44 -2.82 -0.94 1.81
N ASN A 45 -4.09 -1.18 1.47
CA ASN A 45 -4.82 -0.32 0.52
C ASN A 45 -5.01 1.09 1.07
N THR A 46 -5.35 1.24 2.35
CA THR A 46 -5.52 2.54 3.01
C THR A 46 -4.20 3.31 3.04
N SER A 47 -3.09 2.64 3.38
CA SER A 47 -1.74 3.21 3.34
C SER A 47 -1.36 3.66 1.92
N ILE A 48 -1.63 2.84 0.90
CA ILE A 48 -1.42 3.20 -0.51
C ILE A 48 -2.24 4.44 -0.87
N LEU A 49 -3.54 4.49 -0.53
CA LEU A 49 -4.39 5.64 -0.83
C LEU A 49 -3.91 6.92 -0.14
N ASN A 50 -3.39 6.82 1.08
CA ASN A 50 -2.80 7.96 1.79
C ASN A 50 -1.51 8.44 1.12
N ALA A 51 -0.63 7.52 0.70
CA ALA A 51 0.56 7.85 -0.07
C ALA A 51 0.19 8.50 -1.41
N LEU A 52 -0.79 7.95 -2.14
CA LEU A 52 -1.30 8.50 -3.40
C LEU A 52 -1.88 9.91 -3.25
N LYS A 53 -2.63 10.17 -2.17
CA LYS A 53 -3.10 11.53 -1.84
C LYS A 53 -1.93 12.50 -1.66
N GLN A 54 -0.86 12.07 -0.99
CA GLN A 54 0.32 12.91 -0.81
C GLN A 54 1.06 13.13 -2.14
N ILE A 55 1.24 12.08 -2.95
CA ILE A 55 1.85 12.17 -4.28
C ILE A 55 1.07 13.12 -5.17
N HIS A 56 -0.26 13.03 -5.16
CA HIS A 56 -1.10 13.95 -5.94
C HIS A 56 -0.87 15.40 -5.53
N LYS A 57 -0.82 15.69 -4.22
CA LYS A 57 -0.50 17.04 -3.72
C LYS A 57 0.88 17.51 -4.20
N ASP A 58 1.88 16.65 -4.11
CA ASP A 58 3.26 16.97 -4.47
C ASP A 58 3.43 17.17 -5.98
N VAL A 59 2.78 16.36 -6.83
CA VAL A 59 2.75 16.53 -8.28
C VAL A 59 2.04 17.82 -8.69
N ASN A 60 1.00 18.20 -7.96
CA ASN A 60 0.22 19.38 -8.28
C ASN A 60 1.03 20.68 -8.11
N VAL A 61 1.96 20.72 -7.15
CA VAL A 61 2.88 21.85 -6.94
C VAL A 61 4.23 21.68 -7.64
N ALA A 62 4.42 20.57 -8.37
CA ALA A 62 5.66 20.28 -9.05
C ALA A 62 5.93 21.25 -10.19
N LYS A 63 7.21 21.53 -10.44
CA LYS A 63 7.68 22.16 -11.68
C LYS A 63 7.87 21.12 -12.79
N GLY A 64 8.23 19.88 -12.43
CA GLY A 64 8.46 18.80 -13.36
C GLY A 64 8.95 17.51 -12.70
N PHE A 65 9.44 16.60 -13.54
CA PHE A 65 9.99 15.31 -13.11
C PHE A 65 11.42 15.18 -13.64
N PRO A 66 12.44 15.32 -12.77
CA PRO A 66 13.83 15.20 -13.18
C PRO A 66 14.20 13.73 -13.40
N LYS A 67 15.17 13.46 -14.28
CA LYS A 67 15.66 12.11 -14.54
C LYS A 67 16.57 11.59 -13.43
N SER A 68 17.31 12.48 -12.79
CA SER A 68 18.22 12.16 -11.69
C SER A 68 18.40 13.38 -10.78
N PHE A 69 18.57 13.15 -9.49
CA PHE A 69 18.88 14.18 -8.50
C PHE A 69 19.60 13.53 -7.32
N ASP A 70 20.69 14.13 -6.84
CA ASP A 70 21.43 13.69 -5.64
C ASP A 70 21.72 12.16 -5.57
N GLY A 71 22.23 11.58 -6.66
CA GLY A 71 22.52 10.15 -6.76
C GLY A 71 21.30 9.23 -6.96
N PHE A 72 20.08 9.75 -6.90
CA PHE A 72 18.86 9.02 -7.25
C PHE A 72 18.57 9.13 -8.75
N THR A 73 18.13 8.02 -9.36
CA THR A 73 17.70 7.98 -10.76
C THR A 73 16.22 7.60 -10.83
N ALA A 74 15.42 8.39 -11.55
CA ALA A 74 14.01 8.12 -11.76
C ALA A 74 13.84 6.85 -12.61
N ASN A 75 13.11 5.86 -12.10
CA ASN A 75 12.84 4.58 -12.75
C ASN A 75 11.46 4.05 -12.35
N SER A 76 11.18 2.76 -12.57
CA SER A 76 9.88 2.16 -12.22
C SER A 76 9.61 2.09 -10.72
N ASP A 77 10.64 2.15 -9.88
CA ASP A 77 10.58 1.93 -8.44
C ASP A 77 10.90 3.21 -7.64
N THR A 78 11.53 4.19 -8.30
CA THR A 78 11.88 5.52 -7.78
C THR A 78 11.23 6.61 -8.61
N LEU A 79 10.42 7.45 -7.97
CA LEU A 79 9.82 8.64 -8.57
C LEU A 79 10.49 9.89 -7.98
N LEU A 80 10.96 10.78 -8.86
CA LEU A 80 11.51 12.08 -8.49
C LEU A 80 10.56 13.18 -8.93
N ILE A 81 10.24 14.11 -8.04
CA ILE A 81 9.35 15.25 -8.28
C ILE A 81 10.11 16.52 -7.93
N GLU A 82 10.32 17.39 -8.90
CA GLU A 82 11.00 18.67 -8.70
C GLU A 82 10.00 19.74 -8.24
N LEU A 83 10.27 20.33 -7.07
CA LEU A 83 9.56 21.49 -6.53
C LEU A 83 10.34 22.77 -6.79
N ALA A 84 9.89 23.89 -6.21
CA ALA A 84 10.54 25.18 -6.42
C ALA A 84 11.99 25.23 -5.89
N ASN A 85 12.23 24.64 -4.72
CA ASN A 85 13.50 24.73 -3.96
C ASN A 85 14.01 23.36 -3.47
N SER A 86 13.35 22.26 -3.85
CA SER A 86 13.68 20.92 -3.38
C SER A 86 13.19 19.86 -4.36
N THR A 87 13.68 18.64 -4.23
CA THR A 87 13.22 17.48 -4.98
C THR A 87 12.64 16.46 -4.01
N ILE A 88 11.44 15.95 -4.26
CA ILE A 88 10.89 14.85 -3.48
C ILE A 88 11.23 13.53 -4.16
N CYS A 89 11.77 12.60 -3.40
CA CYS A 89 12.04 11.24 -3.82
C CYS A 89 11.03 10.29 -3.17
N TYR A 90 10.38 9.47 -4.00
CA TYR A 90 9.51 8.39 -3.58
C TYR A 90 10.12 7.05 -3.99
N GLN A 91 10.22 6.12 -3.05
CA GLN A 91 10.74 4.78 -3.29
C GLN A 91 9.86 3.73 -2.63
N LEU A 92 9.72 2.57 -3.27
CA LEU A 92 9.17 1.39 -2.63
C LEU A 92 10.33 0.49 -2.21
N LYS A 93 10.58 0.37 -0.90
CA LYS A 93 11.63 -0.47 -0.32
C LYS A 93 11.06 -1.31 0.81
N ASP A 94 11.36 -2.60 0.82
CA ASP A 94 10.99 -3.53 1.90
C ASP A 94 9.50 -3.54 2.28
N GLY A 95 8.61 -3.27 1.31
CA GLY A 95 7.18 -3.19 1.56
C GLY A 95 6.75 -1.88 2.24
N GLU A 96 7.55 -0.83 2.13
CA GLU A 96 7.21 0.52 2.56
C GLU A 96 7.36 1.51 1.41
N ILE A 97 6.40 2.43 1.29
CA ILE A 97 6.56 3.61 0.45
C ILE A 97 7.27 4.65 1.29
N VAL A 98 8.48 5.01 0.90
CA VAL A 98 9.32 6.00 1.56
C VAL A 98 9.28 7.27 0.75
N ARG A 99 8.94 8.38 1.39
CA ARG A 99 9.05 9.73 0.83
C ARG A 99 10.14 10.49 1.54
N GLN A 100 11.07 11.04 0.78
CA GLN A 100 12.17 11.86 1.26
C GLN A 100 12.15 13.21 0.54
N THR A 101 12.40 14.29 1.28
CA THR A 101 12.60 15.61 0.69
C THR A 101 14.09 15.85 0.60
N LEU A 102 14.62 15.95 -0.62
CA LEU A 102 16.01 16.24 -0.92
C LEU A 102 16.13 17.76 -1.15
N ALA A 103 16.77 18.47 -0.24
CA ALA A 103 17.04 19.90 -0.38
C ALA A 103 18.44 20.13 -0.97
N ASP A 104 18.57 21.14 -1.84
CA ASP A 104 19.83 21.45 -2.55
C ASP A 104 20.87 22.14 -1.65
N THR A 105 20.45 22.59 -0.47
CA THR A 105 21.31 23.27 0.51
C THR A 105 21.42 22.44 1.78
N LYS A 106 22.67 22.29 2.27
CA LYS A 106 23.06 21.74 3.58
C LYS A 106 22.53 22.58 4.76
N VAL A 107 21.28 23.01 4.71
CA VAL A 107 20.59 23.54 5.88
C VAL A 107 19.89 22.35 6.48
N GLU A 108 20.19 22.06 7.75
CA GLU A 108 19.53 21.09 8.63
C GLU A 108 18.01 21.37 8.73
N HIS A 109 17.28 21.32 7.63
CA HIS A 109 15.84 21.12 7.67
C HIS A 109 15.68 19.62 7.80
N ASP A 110 15.32 19.19 9.01
CA ASP A 110 14.81 17.85 9.35
C ASP A 110 14.39 17.13 8.06
N GLU A 111 15.20 16.17 7.61
CA GLU A 111 14.85 15.31 6.48
C GLU A 111 13.54 14.63 6.86
N LYS A 112 12.44 15.19 6.37
CA LYS A 112 11.11 14.70 6.72
C LYS A 112 10.85 13.43 5.92
N ILE A 113 11.37 12.34 6.44
CA ILE A 113 11.13 10.99 5.96
C ILE A 113 9.73 10.59 6.42
N ILE A 114 8.85 10.29 5.46
CA ILE A 114 7.51 9.75 5.73
C ILE A 114 7.46 8.35 5.13
N ASN A 115 7.13 7.38 5.97
CA ASN A 115 7.00 5.99 5.57
C ASN A 115 5.54 5.55 5.67
N TRP A 116 5.07 4.85 4.64
CA TRP A 116 3.79 4.15 4.65
C TRP A 116 4.03 2.66 4.51
N ALA A 117 3.68 1.90 5.56
CA ALA A 117 3.73 0.45 5.53
C ALA A 117 2.72 -0.11 4.52
N VAL A 118 3.22 -0.89 3.56
CA VAL A 118 2.48 -1.59 2.50
C VAL A 118 3.02 -3.03 2.34
N PRO A 119 2.92 -3.88 3.38
CA PRO A 119 3.62 -5.17 3.48
C PRO A 119 3.33 -6.18 2.35
N GLN A 120 2.32 -5.93 1.51
CA GLN A 120 2.01 -6.71 0.30
C GLN A 120 1.70 -5.83 -0.92
N GLY A 121 1.92 -4.53 -0.80
CA GLY A 121 1.65 -3.55 -1.83
C GLY A 121 2.80 -3.50 -2.83
N LYS A 122 2.43 -3.42 -4.10
CA LYS A 122 3.34 -3.11 -5.20
C LYS A 122 2.92 -1.78 -5.79
N VAL A 123 3.90 -0.92 -6.02
CA VAL A 123 3.71 0.37 -6.66
C VAL A 123 4.73 0.50 -7.78
N LYS A 124 4.26 0.91 -8.96
CA LYS A 124 5.10 1.19 -10.11
C LYS A 124 4.81 2.58 -10.63
N TRP A 125 5.87 3.31 -10.88
CA TRP A 125 5.82 4.67 -11.39
C TRP A 125 6.13 4.69 -12.88
N ARG A 126 5.47 5.58 -13.61
CA ARG A 126 5.81 5.89 -14.99
C ARG A 126 5.63 7.37 -15.24
N VAL A 127 6.72 8.06 -15.51
CA VAL A 127 6.69 9.46 -15.93
C VAL A 127 6.38 9.54 -17.42
N TRP A 128 5.30 10.25 -17.77
CA TRP A 128 4.92 10.55 -19.15
C TRP A 128 5.63 11.82 -19.60
N GLN A 129 6.27 11.74 -20.77
CA GLN A 129 7.08 12.82 -21.33
C GLN A 129 6.47 13.35 -22.62
N LYS A 130 6.52 14.68 -22.80
CA LYS A 130 6.17 15.37 -24.04
C LYS A 130 7.27 16.39 -24.31
N ASN A 131 7.85 16.34 -25.51
CA ASN A 131 9.00 17.19 -25.89
C ASN A 131 10.18 17.11 -24.90
N GLY A 132 10.48 15.90 -24.40
CA GLY A 132 11.57 15.67 -23.45
C GLY A 132 11.32 16.15 -22.01
N LYS A 133 10.16 16.78 -21.74
CA LYS A 133 9.74 17.21 -20.40
C LYS A 133 8.67 16.28 -19.84
N GLY A 134 8.86 15.82 -18.60
CA GLY A 134 7.83 15.08 -17.88
C GLY A 134 6.64 15.98 -17.56
N TYR A 135 5.43 15.60 -18.00
CA TYR A 135 4.22 16.41 -17.80
C TYR A 135 3.16 15.71 -16.94
N ALA A 136 3.26 14.39 -16.78
CA ALA A 136 2.37 13.60 -15.93
C ALA A 136 3.10 12.39 -15.35
N VAL A 137 2.58 11.85 -14.25
CA VAL A 137 3.02 10.59 -13.68
C VAL A 137 1.84 9.63 -13.58
N GLU A 138 2.03 8.42 -14.08
CA GLU A 138 1.13 7.30 -13.85
C GLU A 138 1.66 6.48 -12.68
N VAL A 139 0.80 6.22 -11.70
CA VAL A 139 1.05 5.39 -10.54
C VAL A 139 0.16 4.16 -10.63
N LYS A 140 0.77 2.99 -10.85
CA LYS A 140 0.07 1.70 -10.82
C LYS A 140 0.28 1.04 -9.48
N THR A 141 -0.79 0.67 -8.82
CA THR A 141 -0.77 -0.02 -7.53
C THR A 141 -1.53 -1.33 -7.61
N TYR A 142 -1.08 -2.34 -6.87
CA TYR A 142 -1.81 -3.58 -6.65
C TYR A 142 -1.30 -4.25 -5.37
N ILE A 143 -2.11 -5.14 -4.80
CA ILE A 143 -1.73 -5.96 -3.65
C ILE A 143 -1.58 -7.40 -4.13
N GLU A 144 -0.45 -8.03 -3.83
CA GLU A 144 -0.22 -9.44 -4.14
C GLU A 144 -0.73 -10.33 -3.00
N GLN A 145 -1.62 -11.26 -3.31
CA GLN A 145 -2.21 -12.17 -2.34
C GLN A 145 -2.02 -13.62 -2.81
N LYS A 146 -1.40 -14.46 -1.98
CA LYS A 146 -1.26 -15.90 -2.27
C LYS A 146 -2.54 -16.68 -1.95
N SER A 147 -3.39 -16.97 -2.92
CA SER A 147 -4.60 -17.78 -2.78
C SER A 147 -4.29 -19.23 -3.17
N GLY A 148 -4.04 -20.09 -2.17
CA GLY A 148 -3.57 -21.47 -2.42
C GLY A 148 -2.19 -21.47 -3.10
N GLU A 149 -2.11 -22.07 -4.29
CA GLU A 149 -0.89 -22.07 -5.12
C GLU A 149 -0.74 -20.83 -6.01
N HIS A 150 -1.80 -20.03 -6.19
CA HIS A 150 -1.81 -18.91 -7.12
C HIS A 150 -1.51 -17.57 -6.43
N LEU A 151 -0.69 -16.74 -7.07
CA LEU A 151 -0.52 -15.33 -6.71
C LEU A 151 -1.56 -14.48 -7.46
N GLU A 152 -2.53 -13.98 -6.72
CA GLU A 152 -3.57 -13.09 -7.24
C GLU A 152 -3.16 -11.62 -7.04
N LYS A 153 -3.46 -10.79 -8.04
CA LYS A 153 -3.38 -9.34 -7.93
C LYS A 153 -4.75 -8.79 -7.55
N LYS A 154 -4.85 -8.16 -6.39
CA LYS A 154 -6.09 -7.52 -5.91
C LYS A 154 -5.93 -6.01 -5.82
N MET A 155 -7.06 -5.31 -5.84
CA MET A 155 -7.13 -3.85 -5.71
C MET A 155 -6.18 -3.13 -6.68
N ALA A 156 -6.10 -3.64 -7.92
CA ALA A 156 -5.25 -3.07 -8.94
C ALA A 156 -5.84 -1.74 -9.43
N ASN A 157 -5.10 -0.66 -9.28
CA ASN A 157 -5.50 0.69 -9.67
C ASN A 157 -4.41 1.36 -10.50
N SER A 158 -4.82 2.28 -11.38
CA SER A 158 -3.90 3.16 -12.10
C SER A 158 -4.38 4.60 -11.93
N HIS A 159 -3.50 5.47 -11.46
CA HIS A 159 -3.77 6.89 -11.28
C HIS A 159 -2.84 7.71 -12.17
N LEU A 160 -3.38 8.68 -12.89
CA LEU A 160 -2.60 9.60 -13.72
C LEU A 160 -2.72 11.01 -13.15
N TYR A 161 -1.59 11.59 -12.75
CA TYR A 161 -1.51 12.94 -12.20
C TYR A 161 -0.73 13.85 -13.15
N PHE A 162 -1.27 15.03 -13.44
CA PHE A 162 -0.66 16.01 -14.32
C PHE A 162 -0.01 17.13 -13.49
N VAL A 163 1.15 17.60 -13.93
CA VAL A 163 1.85 18.73 -13.31
C VAL A 163 1.00 20.00 -13.45
N GLY A 164 0.82 20.74 -12.35
CA GLY A 164 0.12 22.03 -12.35
C GLY A 164 -1.39 21.96 -12.64
N ALA A 165 -2.02 20.79 -12.51
CA ALA A 165 -3.45 20.61 -12.83
C ALA A 165 -4.39 21.58 -12.09
N TYR A 166 -4.10 21.93 -10.82
CA TYR A 166 -4.90 22.91 -10.08
C TYR A 166 -4.52 24.37 -10.34
N GLN A 167 -3.30 24.67 -10.77
CA GLN A 167 -2.90 26.06 -11.05
C GLN A 167 -3.70 26.67 -12.21
N LYS A 168 -4.22 25.84 -13.12
CA LYS A 168 -5.10 26.27 -14.21
C LYS A 168 -6.57 26.40 -13.83
N ALA A 169 -7.02 25.82 -12.72
CA ALA A 169 -8.43 25.83 -12.33
C ALA A 169 -8.82 27.06 -11.48
N VAL A 170 -7.83 27.84 -11.03
CA VAL A 170 -8.01 29.00 -10.13
C VAL A 170 -7.64 30.32 -10.82
N ASN A 171 -7.31 30.29 -12.12
CA ASN A 171 -7.09 31.47 -12.96
C ASN A 171 -8.19 31.63 -14.00
#